data_AF-A0A950WWN9-F1
#
_entry.id   AF-A0A950WWN9-F1
#
_cell.length_a   1.000
_cell.length_b   1.000
_cell.length_c   1.000
_cell.angle_alpha   90.00
_cell.angle_beta   90.00
_cell.angle_gamma   90.00
#
_symmetry.space_group_name_H-M   'P 1'
#
loop_
_entity.id
_entity.type
_entity.pdbx_description
1 polymer ?
#
loop_
_entity_poly.entity_id
_entity_poly.type
_entity_poly.pdbx_seq_one_letter_code
_entity_poly.pdbx_strand_id
1 'polypeptide(L)'
;MADDSLQDFERTTFTHDGKTRDVFRQGTGPAVIVIAEMPGITPKVLEFARRVSAIGCTAVLPHLFGRPGHDPMGNGKARGVGYMLSSMVPACVSREFAVFATGKTSPVVSWLRALAAAEHERCGGPGV
;
A
#
# COMPACT_ATOMS: atom_id res chain seq x y z
N MET A 1 14.55 8.26 -10.15
CA MET A 1 13.36 9.12 -10.33
C MET A 1 13.34 10.11 -9.17
N ALA A 2 12.60 11.21 -9.28
CA ALA A 2 12.37 12.07 -8.14
C ALA A 2 11.29 11.43 -7.24
N ASP A 3 11.20 11.88 -5.98
CA ASP A 3 10.06 11.58 -5.12
C ASP A 3 8.75 12.03 -5.80
N ASP A 4 7.68 11.27 -5.58
CA ASP A 4 6.33 11.58 -6.01
C ASP A 4 5.54 12.26 -4.88
N SER A 5 4.65 13.19 -5.23
CA SER A 5 3.89 13.99 -4.25
C SER A 5 2.49 13.44 -3.95
N LEU A 6 1.99 12.47 -4.72
CA LEU A 6 0.68 11.82 -4.56
C LEU A 6 -0.53 12.78 -4.56
N GLN A 7 -0.39 14.01 -5.06
CA GLN A 7 -1.47 15.01 -5.02
C GLN A 7 -2.69 14.61 -5.86
N ASP A 8 -2.50 13.73 -6.84
CA ASP A 8 -3.53 13.15 -7.70
C ASP A 8 -4.28 11.98 -7.04
N PHE A 9 -3.81 11.50 -5.88
CA PHE A 9 -4.47 10.46 -5.10
C PHE A 9 -5.27 11.05 -3.94
N GLU A 10 -6.49 10.57 -3.76
CA GLU A 10 -7.26 10.79 -2.55
C GLU A 10 -6.67 9.95 -1.41
N ARG A 11 -6.24 10.59 -0.33
CA ARG A 11 -5.80 9.92 0.89
C ARG A 11 -6.92 9.88 1.91
N THR A 12 -7.30 8.67 2.31
CA THR A 12 -8.20 8.46 3.46
C THR A 12 -7.62 7.41 4.40
N THR A 13 -8.25 7.23 5.57
CA THR A 13 -7.86 6.20 6.54
C THR A 13 -8.89 5.08 6.57
N PHE A 14 -8.42 3.84 6.71
CA PHE A 14 -9.28 2.67 6.92
C PHE A 14 -8.90 1.96 8.23
N THR A 15 -9.91 1.67 9.06
CA THR A 15 -9.73 1.03 10.36
C THR A 15 -10.46 -0.31 10.40
N HIS A 16 -9.74 -1.37 10.76
CA HIS A 16 -10.32 -2.69 11.01
C HIS A 16 -9.54 -3.40 12.10
N ASP A 17 -10.23 -4.12 12.99
CA ASP A 17 -9.63 -4.83 14.14
C ASP A 17 -8.64 -3.97 14.96
N GLY A 18 -8.99 -2.70 15.19
CA GLY A 18 -8.17 -1.76 15.95
C GLY A 18 -6.88 -1.31 15.25
N LYS A 19 -6.73 -1.60 13.95
CA LYS A 19 -5.61 -1.14 13.12
C LYS A 19 -6.10 -0.13 12.09
N THR A 20 -5.59 1.09 12.18
CA THR A 20 -5.83 2.16 11.21
C THR A 20 -4.62 2.29 10.29
N ARG A 21 -4.85 2.34 8.97
CA ARG A 21 -3.81 2.61 7.97
C ARG A 21 -4.33 3.61 6.94
N ASP A 22 -3.41 4.37 6.35
CA ASP A 22 -3.70 5.21 5.20
C ASP A 22 -3.98 4.35 3.96
N VAL A 23 -4.88 4.83 3.11
CA VAL A 23 -5.21 4.24 1.81
C VAL A 23 -5.30 5.36 0.79
N PHE A 24 -4.56 5.21 -0.31
CA PHE A 24 -4.54 6.15 -1.42
C PHE A 24 -5.41 5.63 -2.55
N ARG A 25 -6.22 6.49 -3.17
CA ARG A 25 -7.16 6.10 -4.23
C ARG A 25 -7.10 7.02 -5.42
N GLN A 26 -7.29 6.47 -6.61
CA GLN A 26 -7.43 7.24 -7.83
C GLN A 26 -8.27 6.50 -8.86
N GLY A 27 -9.10 7.24 -9.59
CA GLY A 27 -9.95 6.70 -10.65
C GLY A 27 -11.37 6.38 -10.18
N THR A 28 -12.10 5.75 -11.08
CA THR A 28 -13.52 5.41 -10.94
C THR A 28 -13.77 4.09 -11.65
N GLY A 29 -14.73 3.29 -11.18
CA GLY A 29 -14.99 1.94 -11.69
C GLY A 29 -14.57 0.85 -10.70
N PRO A 30 -14.48 -0.42 -11.13
CA PRO A 30 -14.16 -1.55 -10.26
C PRO A 30 -12.85 -1.33 -9.49
N ALA A 31 -12.81 -1.71 -8.22
CA ALA A 31 -11.60 -1.52 -7.41
C ALA A 31 -10.51 -2.51 -7.83
N VAL A 32 -9.26 -2.04 -7.78
CA VAL A 32 -8.06 -2.86 -7.96
C VAL A 32 -7.11 -2.51 -6.82
N ILE A 33 -6.86 -3.47 -5.93
CA ILE A 33 -5.99 -3.26 -4.77
C ILE A 33 -4.53 -3.54 -5.15
N VAL A 34 -3.70 -2.51 -5.07
CA VAL A 34 -2.26 -2.58 -5.36
C VAL A 34 -1.50 -2.62 -4.04
N ILE A 35 -1.08 -3.83 -3.64
CA ILE A 35 -0.35 -4.05 -2.39
C ILE A 35 1.15 -3.89 -2.66
N ALA A 36 1.74 -2.82 -2.13
CA ALA A 36 3.16 -2.58 -2.26
C ALA A 36 3.97 -3.38 -1.22
N GLU A 37 5.01 -4.08 -1.70
CA GLU A 37 6.01 -4.76 -0.86
C GLU A 37 7.04 -3.75 -0.31
N MET A 38 8.07 -4.21 0.40
CA MET A 38 9.14 -3.33 0.84
C MET A 38 9.93 -2.78 -0.37
N PRO A 39 10.25 -1.48 -0.41
CA PRO A 39 10.21 -0.53 0.70
C PRO A 39 8.97 0.40 0.69
N GLY A 40 7.83 -0.04 0.16
CA GLY A 40 6.55 0.67 0.21
C GLY A 40 6.07 1.19 -1.15
N ILE A 41 5.14 2.15 -1.10
CA ILE A 41 4.54 2.79 -2.27
C ILE A 41 5.58 3.73 -2.92
N THR A 42 6.34 3.22 -3.89
CA THR A 42 7.34 4.00 -4.64
C THR A 42 6.73 4.75 -5.83
N PRO A 43 7.44 5.70 -6.46
CA PRO A 43 6.98 6.37 -7.68
C PRO A 43 6.56 5.40 -8.81
N LYS A 44 7.22 4.23 -8.92
CA LYS A 44 6.86 3.21 -9.91
C LYS A 44 5.54 2.51 -9.59
N VAL A 45 5.26 2.30 -8.31
CA VAL A 45 3.96 1.76 -7.87
C VAL A 45 2.85 2.76 -8.18
N LEU A 46 3.11 4.05 -7.96
CA LEU A 46 2.17 5.12 -8.29
C LEU A 46 1.94 5.24 -9.80
N GLU A 47 3.00 5.11 -10.61
CA GLU A 47 2.87 5.03 -12.07
C GLU A 47 1.99 3.85 -12.52
N PHE A 48 2.18 2.67 -11.93
CA PHE A 48 1.32 1.52 -12.19
C PHE A 48 -0.13 1.79 -11.79
N ALA A 49 -0.37 2.35 -10.60
CA ALA A 49 -1.71 2.71 -10.15
C ALA A 49 -2.38 3.74 -11.06
N ARG A 50 -1.64 4.71 -11.61
CA ARG A 50 -2.15 5.64 -12.62
C ARG A 50 -2.60 4.91 -13.88
N ARG A 51 -1.82 3.94 -14.37
CA ARG A 51 -2.22 3.11 -15.51
C ARG A 51 -3.48 2.31 -15.23
N VAL A 52 -3.62 1.75 -14.03
CA VAL A 52 -4.84 1.07 -13.58
C VAL A 52 -6.04 2.03 -13.57
N SER A 53 -5.88 3.24 -13.07
CA SER A 53 -6.97 4.22 -13.11
C SER A 53 -7.33 4.65 -14.54
N ALA A 54 -6.34 4.75 -15.43
CA ALA A 54 -6.52 5.16 -16.81
C ALA A 54 -7.29 4.13 -17.66
N ILE A 55 -7.34 2.86 -17.23
CA ILE A 55 -8.17 1.83 -17.89
C ILE A 55 -9.61 1.76 -17.33
N GLY A 56 -10.03 2.73 -16.50
CA GLY A 56 -11.39 2.80 -15.96
C GLY A 56 -11.61 1.96 -14.70
N CYS A 57 -10.56 1.73 -13.91
CA CYS A 57 -10.65 1.12 -12.60
C CYS A 57 -10.40 2.16 -11.48
N THR A 58 -10.72 1.79 -10.24
CA THR A 58 -10.32 2.53 -9.05
C THR A 58 -9.06 1.87 -8.47
N ALA A 59 -7.91 2.50 -8.64
CA ALA A 59 -6.67 2.01 -8.02
C ALA A 59 -6.69 2.32 -6.52
N VAL A 60 -6.48 1.30 -5.67
CA VAL A 60 -6.51 1.41 -4.20
C VAL A 60 -5.18 0.93 -3.64
N LEU A 61 -4.45 1.79 -2.94
CA LEU A 61 -3.11 1.51 -2.43
C LEU A 61 -3.09 1.60 -0.89
N PRO A 62 -3.15 0.48 -0.17
CA PRO A 62 -2.98 0.48 1.28
C PRO A 62 -1.51 0.75 1.65
N HIS A 63 -1.29 1.67 2.59
CA HIS A 63 0.04 1.96 3.10
C HIS A 63 0.47 0.92 4.14
N LEU A 64 1.35 0.00 3.71
CA LEU A 64 1.88 -1.06 4.59
C LEU A 64 3.28 -0.78 5.13
N PHE A 65 4.15 -0.21 4.28
CA PHE A 65 5.58 -0.03 4.59
C PHE A 65 6.10 1.31 4.06
N GLY A 66 7.19 1.79 4.66
CA GLY A 66 7.97 2.92 4.17
C GLY A 66 7.23 4.26 4.16
N ARG A 67 7.75 5.22 3.38
CA ARG A 67 7.15 6.53 3.11
C ARG A 67 6.57 6.54 1.69
N PRO A 68 5.26 6.75 1.50
CA PRO A 68 4.65 6.83 0.18
C PRO A 68 5.30 7.91 -0.68
N GLY A 69 5.52 7.60 -1.96
CA GLY A 69 6.12 8.48 -2.95
C GLY A 69 7.64 8.57 -2.90
N HIS A 70 8.31 7.93 -1.94
CA HIS A 70 9.76 8.02 -1.86
C HIS A 70 10.47 7.13 -2.89
N ASP A 71 11.48 7.66 -3.61
CA ASP A 71 12.35 6.85 -4.45
C ASP A 71 13.52 6.25 -3.64
N PRO A 72 13.57 4.92 -3.42
CA PRO A 72 14.65 4.27 -2.68
C PRO A 72 16.03 4.34 -3.37
N MET A 73 16.10 4.65 -4.66
CA MET A 73 17.34 4.75 -5.44
C MET A 73 17.73 6.20 -5.81
N GLY A 74 16.86 7.19 -5.57
CA GLY A 74 17.05 8.56 -6.04
C GLY A 74 18.23 9.31 -5.40
N ASN A 75 18.65 8.91 -4.19
CA ASN A 75 19.49 9.75 -3.32
C ASN A 75 20.83 9.09 -2.90
N GLY A 76 21.35 8.17 -3.72
CA GLY A 76 22.62 7.46 -3.48
C GLY A 76 22.47 6.17 -2.65
N LYS A 77 23.31 5.16 -2.96
CA LYS A 77 23.23 3.79 -2.40
C LYS A 77 23.22 3.75 -0.86
N ALA A 78 23.90 4.68 -0.19
CA ALA A 78 23.98 4.74 1.27
C ALA A 78 22.64 5.08 1.95
N ARG A 79 21.83 5.98 1.35
CA ARG A 79 20.49 6.31 1.89
C ARG A 79 19.44 5.26 1.52
N GLY A 80 19.58 4.59 0.38
CA GLY A 80 18.72 3.45 0.02
C GLY A 80 18.80 2.31 1.04
N VAL A 81 20.00 2.01 1.55
CA VAL A 81 20.20 1.02 2.63
C VAL A 81 19.59 1.48 3.95
N GLY A 82 19.79 2.76 4.34
CA GLY A 82 19.17 3.33 5.54
C GLY A 82 17.63 3.33 5.47
N TYR A 83 17.06 3.61 4.30
CA TYR A 83 15.61 3.59 4.09
C TYR A 83 15.03 2.17 4.11
N MET A 84 15.71 1.21 3.47
CA MET A 84 15.40 -0.24 3.58
C MET A 84 15.37 -0.68 5.05
N LEU A 85 16.41 -0.35 5.82
CA LEU A 85 16.47 -0.64 7.25
C LEU A 85 15.32 0.01 8.02
N SER A 86 15.05 1.30 7.79
CA SER A 86 13.96 2.02 8.46
C SER A 86 12.55 1.51 8.10
N SER A 87 12.39 0.93 6.92
CA SER A 87 11.14 0.31 6.47
C SER A 87 10.98 -1.11 7.02
N MET A 88 12.09 -1.82 7.24
CA MET A 88 12.14 -3.16 7.84
C MET A 88 11.94 -3.14 9.36
N VAL A 89 12.52 -2.20 10.10
CA VAL A 89 12.45 -2.17 11.58
C VAL A 89 11.02 -2.22 12.12
N PRO A 90 10.06 -1.37 11.69
CA PRO A 90 8.69 -1.45 12.15
C PRO A 90 7.99 -2.74 11.69
N ALA A 91 8.39 -3.34 10.56
CA ALA A 91 7.85 -4.61 10.07
C ALA A 91 8.35 -5.81 10.91
N CYS A 92 9.63 -5.85 11.28
CA CYS A 92 10.22 -6.91 12.13
C CYS A 92 9.79 -6.82 13.60
N VAL A 93 9.53 -5.61 14.11
CA VAL A 93 8.93 -5.40 15.45
C VAL A 93 7.43 -5.70 15.42
N SER A 94 6.78 -5.53 14.27
CA SER A 94 5.41 -5.97 14.09
C SER A 94 5.33 -7.49 14.16
N ARG A 95 4.34 -7.98 14.91
CA ARG A 95 4.01 -9.40 15.12
C ARG A 95 3.80 -10.20 13.82
N GLU A 96 3.79 -9.54 12.67
CA GLU A 96 3.54 -10.04 11.32
C GLU A 96 4.65 -11.00 10.84
N PHE A 97 5.94 -10.77 11.19
CA PHE A 97 7.02 -11.74 10.92
C PHE A 97 7.06 -12.90 11.92
N ALA A 98 6.72 -12.65 13.20
CA ALA A 98 6.56 -13.71 14.21
C ALA A 98 5.43 -14.69 13.83
N VAL A 99 4.41 -14.19 13.12
CA VAL A 99 3.33 -14.99 12.56
C VAL A 99 3.77 -15.83 11.35
N PHE A 100 4.64 -15.30 10.48
CA PHE A 100 5.25 -16.05 9.39
C PHE A 100 6.08 -17.26 9.90
N ALA A 101 6.79 -17.08 11.02
CA ALA A 101 7.54 -18.15 11.68
C ALA A 101 6.64 -19.19 12.41
N THR A 102 5.35 -18.90 12.62
CA THR A 102 4.43 -19.75 13.41
C THR A 102 3.22 -20.28 12.64
N GLY A 103 3.14 -20.05 11.32
CA GLY A 103 2.06 -20.57 10.47
C GLY A 103 0.67 -20.00 10.78
N LYS A 104 0.59 -18.85 11.45
CA LYS A 104 -0.68 -18.18 11.77
C LYS A 104 -1.07 -17.23 10.64
N THR A 105 -2.36 -16.90 10.53
CA THR A 105 -2.82 -15.89 9.57
C THR A 105 -2.36 -14.51 10.05
N SER A 106 -1.63 -13.76 9.21
CA SER A 106 -1.14 -12.44 9.59
C SER A 106 -2.32 -11.47 9.77
N PRO A 107 -2.35 -10.63 10.84
CA PRO A 107 -3.38 -9.61 11.04
C PRO A 107 -3.55 -8.65 9.85
N VAL A 108 -2.50 -8.47 9.03
CA VAL A 108 -2.60 -7.68 7.80
C VAL A 108 -3.56 -8.31 6.79
N VAL A 109 -3.69 -9.65 6.78
CA VAL A 109 -4.58 -10.36 5.84
C VAL A 109 -6.04 -10.16 6.21
N SER A 110 -6.40 -10.17 7.51
CA SER A 110 -7.79 -9.86 7.92
C SER A 110 -8.12 -8.41 7.57
N TRP A 111 -7.20 -7.48 7.85
CA TRP A 111 -7.34 -6.08 7.50
C TRP A 111 -7.48 -5.86 5.98
N LEU A 112 -6.67 -6.52 5.16
CA LEU A 112 -6.74 -6.42 3.69
C LEU A 112 -8.02 -7.03 3.13
N ARG A 113 -8.51 -8.13 3.70
CA ARG A 113 -9.81 -8.70 3.31
C ARG A 113 -10.96 -7.77 3.65
N ALA A 114 -10.93 -7.14 4.82
CA ALA A 114 -11.93 -6.15 5.19
C ALA A 114 -11.88 -4.92 4.28
N LEU A 115 -10.68 -4.46 3.91
CA LEU A 115 -10.52 -3.39 2.92
C LEU A 115 -11.13 -3.82 1.58
N ALA A 116 -10.79 -5.02 1.08
CA ALA A 116 -11.33 -5.56 -0.16
C ALA A 116 -12.87 -5.59 -0.18
N ALA A 117 -13.50 -6.04 0.90
CA ALA A 117 -14.96 -6.02 1.02
C ALA A 117 -15.53 -4.59 0.97
N ALA A 118 -14.94 -3.65 1.73
CA ALA A 118 -15.39 -2.26 1.76
C ALA A 118 -15.21 -1.55 0.40
N GLU A 119 -14.11 -1.81 -0.31
CA GLU A 119 -13.86 -1.26 -1.64
C GLU A 119 -14.80 -1.85 -2.69
N HIS A 120 -15.14 -3.14 -2.56
CA HIS A 120 -16.13 -3.78 -3.41
C HIS A 120 -17.52 -3.16 -3.22
N GLU A 121 -17.95 -2.96 -1.97
CA GLU A 121 -19.23 -2.29 -1.66
C GLU A 121 -19.27 -0.85 -2.20
N ARG A 122 -18.15 -0.12 -2.09
CA ARG A 122 -18.10 1.28 -2.56
C ARG A 122 -18.05 1.40 -4.09
N CYS A 123 -17.25 0.57 -4.76
CA CYS A 123 -17.00 0.69 -6.19
C CYS A 123 -17.98 -0.15 -7.03
N GLY A 124 -18.61 -1.17 -6.43
CA GLY A 124 -19.40 -2.17 -7.13
C GLY A 124 -18.56 -2.99 -8.12
N GLY A 125 -19.23 -3.56 -9.12
CA GLY A 125 -18.60 -4.36 -10.17
C GLY A 125 -18.53 -5.85 -9.83
N PRO A 126 -17.82 -6.66 -10.63
CA PRO A 126 -17.80 -8.12 -10.47
C PRO A 126 -16.94 -8.60 -9.29
N GLY A 127 -16.12 -7.72 -8.71
CA GLY A 127 -15.16 -8.08 -7.67
C GLY A 127 -14.17 -6.94 -7.40
N VAL A 128 -13.05 -7.30 -6.79
CA VAL A 128 -11.87 -6.46 -6.49
C VAL A 128 -10.59 -7.19 -6.78
#